data_AF-A0A1X3D496-F1
#
_entry.id   AF-A0A1X3D496-F1
#
_cell.length_a   1.000
_cell.length_b   1.000
_cell.length_c   1.000
_cell.angle_alpha   90.00
_cell.angle_beta   90.00
_cell.angle_gamma   90.00
#
_symmetry.space_group_name_H-M   'P 1'
#
loop_
_entity.id
_entity.type
_entity.pdbx_description
1 polymer ?
#
loop_
_entity_poly.entity_id
_entity_poly.type
_entity_poly.pdbx_seq_one_letter_code
_entity_poly.pdbx_strand_id
1 'polypeptide(L)'
;MNKTKFFALSAVAALALSANAYAAKEIKVASNNTPYTQDNVQKLAATAVSMGVKEPVNLNLAGGSLTVSGSSATKCVFKVGNGDSPKIQGVNCK
;
A
#
# COMPACT_ATOMS: atom_id res chain seq x y z
N MET A 1 -33.40 -37.42 41.45
CA MET A 1 -33.10 -35.96 41.48
C MET A 1 -31.89 -35.75 42.37
N ASN A 2 -30.87 -34.94 42.10
CA ASN A 2 -30.56 -34.07 40.98
C ASN A 2 -29.09 -33.64 41.14
N LYS A 3 -28.36 -33.74 40.03
CA LYS A 3 -27.48 -32.70 39.45
C LYS A 3 -26.22 -32.28 40.21
N THR A 4 -25.12 -32.82 39.69
CA THR A 4 -24.03 -32.11 39.00
C THR A 4 -23.40 -30.90 39.70
N LYS A 5 -22.12 -31.04 40.05
CA LYS A 5 -21.21 -29.92 40.29
C LYS A 5 -19.88 -30.20 39.61
N PHE A 6 -19.55 -29.46 38.55
CA PHE A 6 -18.18 -29.07 38.27
C PHE A 6 -18.23 -27.74 37.50
N PHE A 7 -18.00 -26.66 38.25
CA PHE A 7 -17.76 -25.33 37.74
C PHE A 7 -16.35 -25.31 37.13
N ALA A 8 -16.27 -25.13 35.81
CA ALA A 8 -15.02 -24.88 35.13
C ALA A 8 -14.70 -23.37 35.23
N LEU A 9 -13.63 -23.04 35.96
CA LEU A 9 -12.93 -21.77 35.85
C LEU A 9 -12.07 -21.80 34.59
N SER A 10 -12.22 -20.80 33.74
CA SER A 10 -11.13 -20.33 32.87
C SER A 10 -11.42 -18.90 32.46
N ALA A 11 -10.73 -17.99 33.13
CA ALA A 11 -10.52 -16.62 32.71
C ALA A 11 -9.63 -16.59 31.47
N VAL A 12 -9.91 -15.71 30.50
CA VAL A 12 -8.88 -14.94 29.79
C VAL A 12 -9.54 -13.75 29.06
N ALA A 13 -9.19 -12.58 29.58
CA ALA A 13 -8.84 -11.35 28.87
C ALA A 13 -9.66 -10.94 27.64
N ALA A 14 -10.31 -9.80 27.80
CA ALA A 14 -10.70 -8.88 26.74
C ALA A 14 -9.59 -8.72 25.69
N LEU A 15 -9.87 -9.10 24.44
CA LEU A 15 -9.32 -8.39 23.30
C LEU A 15 -10.29 -7.28 22.96
N ALA A 16 -10.01 -6.13 23.56
CA ALA A 16 -10.39 -4.86 22.98
C ALA A 16 -10.08 -4.93 21.48
N LEU A 17 -11.11 -4.77 20.64
CA LEU A 17 -10.92 -4.31 19.27
C LEU A 17 -10.48 -2.85 19.37
N SER A 18 -9.27 -2.63 19.91
CA SER A 18 -8.60 -1.36 19.89
C SER A 18 -8.27 -1.08 18.44
N ALA A 19 -9.06 -0.17 17.88
CA ALA A 19 -8.59 0.80 16.91
C ALA A 19 -7.65 0.23 15.85
N ASN A 20 -8.22 -0.23 14.73
CA ASN A 20 -7.55 0.03 13.45
C ASN A 20 -7.73 1.52 13.15
N ALA A 21 -7.11 2.35 13.99
CA ALA A 21 -6.83 3.74 13.69
C ALA A 21 -5.97 3.68 12.43
N TYR A 22 -6.62 3.96 11.29
CA TYR A 22 -6.10 4.62 10.10
C TYR A 22 -4.57 4.82 10.05
N ALA A 23 -3.80 3.73 10.12
CA ALA A 23 -2.44 3.71 9.65
C ALA A 23 -2.61 3.48 8.15
N ALA A 24 -2.34 4.51 7.34
CA ALA A 24 -2.27 4.35 5.90
C ALA A 24 -1.35 3.16 5.61
N LYS A 25 -1.94 2.05 5.20
CA LYS A 25 -1.22 0.79 5.01
C LYS A 25 -0.13 1.06 3.98
N GLU A 26 1.12 0.86 4.41
CA GLU A 26 2.26 1.06 3.53
C GLU A 26 2.11 0.10 2.33
N ILE A 27 2.15 0.66 1.12
CA ILE A 27 1.97 -0.10 -0.12
C ILE A 27 3.19 -0.99 -0.30
N LYS A 28 2.95 -2.27 -0.58
CA LYS A 28 4.04 -3.23 -0.81
C LYS A 28 4.73 -2.92 -2.14
N VAL A 29 5.99 -2.51 -2.08
CA VAL A 29 6.84 -2.27 -3.25
C VAL A 29 7.77 -3.45 -3.44
N ALA A 30 7.67 -4.14 -4.59
CA ALA A 30 8.56 -5.25 -4.93
C ALA A 30 9.87 -4.78 -5.58
N SER A 31 9.84 -3.68 -6.33
CA SER A 31 11.01 -3.08 -6.95
C SER A 31 10.85 -1.58 -7.16
N ASN A 32 11.92 -0.82 -6.96
CA ASN A 32 11.97 0.62 -7.15
C ASN A 32 13.37 1.02 -7.64
N ASN A 33 13.47 1.67 -8.80
CA ASN A 33 14.71 2.26 -9.30
C ASN A 33 14.70 3.80 -9.31
N THR A 34 13.68 4.41 -8.70
CA THR A 34 13.56 5.86 -8.66
C THR A 34 14.54 6.45 -7.62
N PRO A 35 15.06 7.68 -7.85
CA PRO A 35 15.87 8.39 -6.86
C PRO A 35 15.01 9.04 -5.76
N TYR A 36 13.70 8.77 -5.74
CA TYR A 36 12.76 9.44 -4.85
C TYR A 36 12.82 8.88 -3.43
N THR A 37 12.53 9.74 -2.47
CA THR A 37 12.37 9.35 -1.07
C THR A 37 11.25 8.32 -0.89
N GLN A 38 11.34 7.49 0.15
CA GLN A 38 10.32 6.49 0.46
C GLN A 38 8.91 7.09 0.59
N ASP A 39 8.79 8.26 1.21
CA ASP A 39 7.51 8.98 1.32
C ASP A 39 6.90 9.32 -0.04
N ASN A 40 7.72 9.81 -0.98
CA ASN A 40 7.26 10.11 -2.34
C ASN A 40 6.91 8.83 -3.11
N VAL A 41 7.71 7.77 -2.97
CA VAL A 41 7.44 6.45 -3.54
C VAL A 41 6.10 5.90 -3.05
N GLN A 42 5.83 5.99 -1.75
CA GLN A 42 4.58 5.52 -1.15
C GLN A 42 3.38 6.32 -1.64
N LYS A 43 3.48 7.65 -1.76
CA LYS A 43 2.41 8.49 -2.32
C LYS A 43 2.10 8.14 -3.78
N LEU A 44 3.14 7.94 -4.60
CA LEU A 44 3.01 7.55 -6.00
C LEU A 44 2.40 6.14 -6.14
N ALA A 45 2.87 5.20 -5.33
CA ALA A 45 2.36 3.84 -5.26
C ALA A 45 0.89 3.80 -4.83
N ALA A 46 0.53 4.53 -3.77
CA ALA A 46 -0.83 4.64 -3.28
C ALA A 46 -1.77 5.21 -4.36
N THR A 47 -1.33 6.26 -5.05
CA THR A 47 -2.09 6.83 -6.18
C THR A 47 -2.34 5.79 -7.27
N ALA A 48 -1.31 5.04 -7.67
CA ALA A 48 -1.46 3.99 -8.68
C ALA A 48 -2.40 2.87 -8.23
N VAL A 49 -2.31 2.46 -6.96
CA VAL A 49 -3.19 1.45 -6.38
C VAL A 49 -4.64 1.91 -6.35
N SER A 50 -4.90 3.17 -5.96
CA SER A 50 -6.23 3.77 -6.02
C SER A 50 -6.80 3.84 -7.43
N MET A 51 -5.95 3.83 -8.47
CA MET A 51 -6.34 3.79 -9.88
C MET A 51 -6.45 2.36 -10.46
N GLY A 52 -6.25 1.32 -9.66
CA GLY A 52 -6.50 -0.08 -10.03
C GLY A 52 -5.25 -0.95 -10.21
N VAL A 53 -4.05 -0.41 -9.97
CA VAL A 53 -2.82 -1.22 -9.92
C VAL A 53 -2.87 -2.11 -8.66
N LYS A 54 -2.68 -3.42 -8.81
CA LYS A 54 -2.69 -4.34 -7.66
C LYS A 54 -1.30 -4.52 -7.07
N GLU A 55 -1.22 -4.54 -5.75
CA GLU A 55 0.00 -4.85 -5.00
C GLU A 55 0.51 -6.30 -5.26
N PRO A 56 1.81 -6.57 -5.07
CA PRO A 56 2.88 -5.60 -4.84
C PRO A 56 3.20 -4.80 -6.11
N VAL A 57 3.58 -3.53 -5.95
CA VAL A 57 3.85 -2.64 -7.07
C VAL A 57 5.34 -2.53 -7.39
N ASN A 58 5.64 -2.22 -8.64
CA ASN A 58 6.97 -1.95 -9.17
C ASN A 58 7.01 -0.53 -9.72
N LEU A 59 8.01 0.25 -9.31
CA LEU A 59 8.24 1.61 -9.75
C LEU A 59 9.48 1.67 -10.64
N ASN A 60 9.29 2.08 -11.89
CA ASN A 60 10.35 2.22 -12.88
C ASN A 60 10.38 3.63 -13.47
N LEU A 61 11.40 4.42 -13.16
CA LEU A 61 11.62 5.74 -13.75
C LEU A 61 12.54 5.63 -14.97
N ALA A 62 12.07 6.10 -16.12
CA ALA A 62 12.85 6.22 -17.35
C ALA A 62 12.46 7.48 -18.12
N GLY A 63 13.45 8.30 -18.51
CA GLY A 63 13.22 9.48 -19.34
C GLY A 63 12.15 10.44 -18.81
N GLY A 64 12.14 10.70 -17.49
CA GLY A 64 11.16 11.59 -16.84
C GLY A 64 9.73 11.04 -16.77
N SER A 65 9.53 9.76 -17.07
CA SER A 65 8.27 9.04 -16.93
C SER A 65 8.42 7.91 -15.91
N LEU A 66 7.65 7.95 -14.84
CA LEU A 66 7.58 6.92 -13.83
C LEU A 66 6.44 5.95 -14.18
N THR A 67 6.78 4.71 -14.49
CA THR A 67 5.82 3.63 -14.67
C THR A 67 5.63 2.89 -13.35
N VAL A 68 4.39 2.85 -12.86
CA VAL A 68 3.97 2.03 -11.73
C VAL A 68 3.09 0.90 -12.26
N SER A 69 3.52 -0.32 -11.99
CA SER A 69 2.81 -1.54 -12.40
C SER A 69 2.73 -2.50 -11.23
N GLY A 70 1.93 -3.53 -11.33
CA GLY A 70 1.80 -4.51 -10.25
C GLY A 70 1.33 -5.85 -10.78
N SER A 71 0.60 -6.59 -9.96
CA SER A 71 0.07 -7.91 -10.32
C SER A 71 -1.17 -7.85 -11.25
N SER A 72 -1.75 -6.67 -11.48
CA SER A 72 -2.86 -6.46 -12.42
C SER A 72 -2.38 -6.06 -13.82
N ALA A 73 -3.31 -6.12 -14.79
CA ALA A 73 -3.08 -5.61 -16.14
C ALA A 73 -2.93 -4.07 -16.16
N THR A 74 -3.51 -3.38 -15.18
CA THR A 74 -3.49 -1.93 -15.06
C THR A 74 -2.08 -1.42 -14.75
N LYS A 75 -1.64 -0.42 -15.51
CA LYS A 75 -0.35 0.27 -15.33
C LYS A 75 -0.56 1.76 -15.35
N CYS A 76 0.02 2.45 -14.39
CA CYS A 76 -0.01 3.90 -14.30
C CYS A 76 1.33 4.49 -14.73
N VAL A 77 1.30 5.49 -15.60
CA VAL A 77 2.48 6.25 -16.01
C VAL A 77 2.31 7.69 -15.53
N PHE A 78 3.18 8.09 -14.61
CA PHE A 78 3.29 9.44 -14.11
C PHE A 78 4.37 10.19 -14.90
N LYS A 79 4.01 11.29 -15.54
CA LYS A 79 4.97 12.21 -16.12
C LYS A 79 5.53 13.07 -14.99
N VAL A 80 6.80 12.89 -14.65
CA VAL A 80 7.41 13.47 -13.43
C VAL A 80 8.55 14.46 -13.72
N GLY A 81 8.95 14.61 -14.98
CA GLY A 81 10.04 15.50 -15.39
C GLY A 81 11.41 15.05 -14.89
N ASN A 82 12.37 15.97 -14.84
CA ASN A 82 13.74 15.71 -14.40
C ASN A 82 13.94 16.29 -12.99
N GLY A 83 14.56 15.51 -12.10
CA GLY A 83 14.93 15.93 -10.74
C GLY A 83 14.69 14.85 -9.69
N ASP A 84 15.17 15.10 -8.46
CA ASP A 84 15.12 14.16 -7.33
C ASP A 84 13.79 14.17 -6.57
N SER A 85 12.85 15.01 -7.00
CA SER A 85 11.49 15.05 -6.46
C SER A 85 10.49 14.94 -7.60
N PRO A 86 9.45 14.10 -7.46
CA PRO A 86 8.48 13.90 -8.52
C PRO A 86 7.65 15.16 -8.74
N LYS A 87 7.73 15.76 -9.94
CA LYS A 87 6.87 16.87 -10.36
C LYS A 87 5.82 16.33 -11.31
N ILE A 88 4.69 15.89 -10.79
CA ILE A 88 3.66 15.24 -11.60
C ILE A 88 3.04 16.26 -12.56
N GLN A 89 3.35 16.11 -13.84
CA GLN A 89 2.82 16.88 -14.96
C GLN A 89 1.59 16.21 -15.60
N GLY A 90 1.39 14.92 -15.34
CA GLY A 90 0.25 14.17 -15.85
C GLY A 90 0.30 12.71 -15.41
N VAL A 91 -0.87 12.07 -15.40
CA VAL A 91 -1.03 10.66 -15.04
C VAL A 91 -1.87 9.97 -16.10
N ASN A 92 -1.43 8.81 -16.55
CA ASN A 92 -2.19 7.97 -17.47
C ASN A 92 -2.18 6.52 -16.97
N CYS A 93 -3.36 5.98 -16.63
CA CYS A 93 -3.51 4.59 -16.22
C CYS A 93 -4.38 3.84 -17.23
N LYS A 94 -3.90 2.67 -17.66
CA LYS A 94 -4.57 1.79 -18.62
C LYS A 94 -4.40 0.34 -18.25
#